data_AF-A0A7C0WBP9-F1
#
_entry.id   AF-A0A7C0WBP9-F1
#
_cell.length_a   1.000
_cell.length_b   1.000
_cell.length_c   1.000
_cell.angle_alpha   90.00
_cell.angle_beta   90.00
_cell.angle_gamma   90.00
#
_symmetry.space_group_name_H-M   'P 1'
#
loop_
_entity.id
_entity.type
_entity.pdbx_description
1 polymer ?
#
loop_
_entity_poly.entity_id
_entity_poly.type
_entity_poly.pdbx_seq_one_letter_code
_entity_poly.pdbx_strand_id
1 'polypeptide(L)'
;MSMTTLGNVQNRVIEMARNYHDEYVPVQDISFENLKSVNIGNSIHPLKTVAQWEISNRLGVPYSYLRKCPEDMQAYNLNHWIKKERNEELFFRFDDQEVRAVFTPRYVPVDNIAVMERLDALG
;
A
#
# COMPACT_ATOMS: atom_id res chain seq x y z
N MET A 1 30.16 2.12 6.13
CA MET A 1 29.38 1.00 5.54
C MET A 1 30.15 -0.28 5.76
N SER A 2 29.51 -1.31 6.34
CA SER A 2 30.10 -2.64 6.49
C SER A 2 29.71 -3.48 5.27
N MET A 3 30.68 -4.19 4.69
CA MET A 3 30.47 -5.13 3.59
C MET A 3 29.75 -6.38 4.11
N THR A 4 28.74 -6.89 3.39
CA THR A 4 27.96 -8.08 3.75
C THR A 4 27.90 -9.05 2.57
N THR A 5 27.56 -10.32 2.83
CA THR A 5 27.36 -11.33 1.80
C THR A 5 25.97 -11.25 1.18
N LEU A 6 25.80 -11.76 -0.04
CA LEU A 6 24.50 -11.87 -0.70
C LEU A 6 23.52 -12.73 0.11
N GLY A 7 23.98 -13.86 0.67
CA GLY A 7 23.13 -14.70 1.53
C GLY A 7 22.60 -13.98 2.78
N ASN A 8 23.39 -13.08 3.38
CA ASN A 8 22.90 -12.25 4.49
C ASN A 8 21.83 -11.23 4.02
N VAL A 9 21.96 -10.70 2.80
CA VAL A 9 20.94 -9.84 2.20
C VAL A 9 19.67 -10.64 1.93
N GLN A 10 19.79 -11.84 1.37
CA GLN A 10 18.67 -12.74 1.11
C GLN A 10 17.89 -13.06 2.38
N ASN A 11 18.59 -13.43 3.47
CA ASN A 11 17.96 -13.68 4.77
C ASN A 11 17.20 -12.45 5.29
N ARG A 12 17.77 -11.25 5.17
CA ARG A 12 17.10 -10.00 5.57
C ARG A 12 15.85 -9.72 4.72
N VAL A 13 15.92 -9.99 3.42
CA VAL A 13 14.79 -9.78 2.50
C VAL A 13 13.66 -10.76 2.84
N ILE A 14 13.97 -12.04 3.09
CA ILE A 14 13.00 -13.06 3.51
C ILE A 14 12.37 -12.68 4.86
N GLU A 15 13.18 -12.25 5.83
CA GLU A 15 12.68 -11.84 7.15
C GLU A 15 11.76 -10.61 7.04
N MET A 16 12.15 -9.61 6.24
CA MET A 16 11.35 -8.41 5.99
C MET A 16 10.02 -8.75 5.31
N ALA A 17 10.02 -9.67 4.36
CA ALA A 17 8.83 -10.02 3.58
C ALA A 17 7.92 -11.07 4.24
N ARG A 18 8.28 -11.57 5.43
CA ARG A 18 7.60 -12.71 6.08
C ARG A 18 6.08 -12.54 6.21
N ASN A 19 5.63 -11.32 6.46
CA ASN A 19 4.20 -11.01 6.68
C ASN A 19 3.57 -10.28 5.48
N TYR A 20 4.29 -10.18 4.35
CA TYR A 20 3.78 -9.48 3.19
C TYR A 20 2.76 -10.36 2.47
N HIS A 21 1.64 -9.74 2.12
CA HIS A 21 0.64 -10.32 1.23
C HIS A 21 0.03 -9.21 0.40
N ASP A 22 -0.52 -9.57 -0.75
CA ASP A 22 -1.09 -8.62 -1.69
C ASP A 22 -2.52 -9.08 -2.06
N GLU A 23 -3.44 -8.13 -2.21
CA GLU A 23 -4.84 -8.41 -2.51
C GLU A 23 -5.41 -7.43 -3.53
N TYR A 24 -6.34 -7.90 -4.35
CA TYR A 24 -7.20 -7.04 -5.16
C TYR A 24 -8.46 -6.74 -4.38
N VAL A 25 -8.63 -5.48 -4.00
CA VAL A 25 -9.72 -5.01 -3.14
C VAL A 25 -10.76 -4.31 -4.01
N PRO A 26 -12.03 -4.77 -4.02
CA PRO A 26 -13.11 -4.08 -4.71
C PRO A 26 -13.29 -2.67 -4.15
N VAL A 27 -13.39 -1.67 -5.02
CA VAL A 27 -13.52 -0.26 -4.63
C VAL A 27 -14.73 -0.01 -3.74
N GLN A 28 -15.81 -0.74 -3.95
CA GLN A 28 -17.04 -0.66 -3.14
C GLN A 28 -16.84 -1.05 -1.67
N ASP A 29 -15.81 -1.87 -1.38
CA ASP A 29 -15.49 -2.34 -0.03
C ASP A 29 -14.49 -1.41 0.68
N ILE A 30 -14.03 -0.35 0.00
CA ILE A 30 -13.06 0.61 0.52
C ILE A 30 -13.78 1.81 1.11
N SER A 31 -13.50 2.10 2.39
CA SER A 31 -13.81 3.40 2.99
C SER A 31 -12.68 3.86 3.90
N PHE A 32 -12.68 5.11 4.32
CA PHE A 32 -11.61 5.71 5.13
C PHE A 32 -12.21 6.32 6.40
N GLU A 33 -11.61 6.05 7.56
CA GLU A 33 -11.95 6.80 8.78
C GLU A 33 -11.15 8.12 8.85
N ASN A 34 -9.96 8.15 8.25
CA ASN A 34 -9.09 9.32 8.10
C ASN A 34 -7.93 8.98 7.14
N LEU A 35 -6.94 9.86 7.02
CA LEU A 35 -5.78 9.65 6.14
C LEU A 35 -4.90 8.45 6.54
N LYS A 36 -4.97 7.99 7.79
CA LYS A 36 -4.11 6.94 8.36
C LYS A 36 -4.81 5.59 8.50
N SER A 37 -6.13 5.50 8.33
CA SER A 37 -6.86 4.23 8.41
C SER A 37 -7.83 4.05 7.25
N VAL A 38 -7.79 2.86 6.67
CA VAL A 38 -8.71 2.40 5.62
C VAL A 38 -9.50 1.21 6.15
N ASN A 39 -10.80 1.21 5.88
CA ASN A 39 -11.67 0.08 6.09
C ASN A 39 -11.74 -0.71 4.78
N ILE A 40 -11.50 -2.00 4.88
CA ILE A 40 -11.64 -2.96 3.79
C ILE A 40 -12.66 -4.00 4.25
N GLY A 41 -13.87 -3.91 3.71
CA GLY A 41 -15.02 -4.67 4.21
C GLY A 41 -15.30 -4.36 5.69
N ASN A 42 -15.06 -5.33 6.58
CA ASN A 42 -15.31 -5.22 8.02
C ASN A 42 -14.02 -5.01 8.85
N SER A 43 -12.87 -4.85 8.22
CA SER A 43 -11.57 -4.73 8.88
C SER A 43 -10.98 -3.34 8.71
N ILE A 44 -10.41 -2.80 9.79
CA ILE A 44 -9.67 -1.53 9.77
C ILE A 44 -8.19 -1.84 9.62
N HIS A 45 -7.55 -1.20 8.64
CA HIS A 45 -6.14 -1.35 8.32
C HIS A 45 -5.40 -0.01 8.43
N PRO A 46 -4.28 0.08 9.16
CA PRO A 46 -3.43 1.26 9.16
C PRO A 46 -2.77 1.46 7.79
N LEU A 47 -2.68 2.69 7.31
CA LEU A 47 -1.96 3.08 6.10
C LEU A 47 -0.58 3.60 6.46
N LYS A 48 0.48 2.97 5.94
CA LYS A 48 1.84 3.54 5.98
C LYS A 48 1.90 4.82 5.15
N THR A 49 2.79 5.75 5.50
CA THR A 49 2.94 7.06 4.84
C THR A 49 2.99 6.98 3.31
N VAL A 50 3.63 5.93 2.75
CA VAL A 50 3.68 5.70 1.30
C VAL A 50 2.28 5.45 0.74
N ALA A 51 1.53 4.51 1.32
CA ALA A 51 0.15 4.23 0.95
C ALA A 51 -0.77 5.45 1.11
N GLN A 52 -0.57 6.26 2.16
CA GLN A 52 -1.32 7.52 2.34
C GLN A 52 -1.08 8.49 1.17
N TRP A 53 0.16 8.61 0.72
CA TRP A 53 0.52 9.48 -0.40
C TRP A 53 -0.03 8.95 -1.73
N GLU A 54 0.10 7.64 -1.96
CA GLU A 54 -0.42 6.97 -3.15
C GLU A 54 -1.93 7.11 -3.29
N ILE A 55 -2.69 6.85 -2.21
CA ILE A 55 -4.15 6.96 -2.25
C ILE A 55 -4.59 8.42 -2.40
N SER A 56 -3.92 9.36 -1.73
CA SER A 56 -4.21 10.79 -1.87
C SER A 56 -4.07 11.24 -3.32
N ASN A 57 -2.95 10.89 -3.96
CA ASN A 57 -2.70 11.20 -5.36
C ASN A 57 -3.70 10.52 -6.29
N ARG A 58 -4.03 9.24 -6.02
CA ARG A 58 -4.99 8.48 -6.82
C ARG A 58 -6.37 9.14 -6.83
N LEU A 59 -6.81 9.59 -5.66
CA LEU A 59 -8.10 10.24 -5.47
C LEU A 59 -8.10 11.72 -5.88
N GLY A 60 -6.97 12.25 -6.35
CA GLY A 60 -6.85 13.64 -6.81
C GLY A 60 -6.93 14.66 -5.66
N VAL A 61 -6.66 14.24 -4.42
CA VAL A 61 -6.67 15.13 -3.25
C VAL A 61 -5.23 15.32 -2.76
N PRO A 62 -4.70 16.56 -2.70
CA PRO A 62 -3.32 16.77 -2.28
C PRO A 62 -3.04 16.23 -0.87
N TYR A 63 -2.03 15.37 -0.72
CA TYR A 63 -1.63 14.79 0.58
C TYR A 63 -1.33 15.88 1.64
N SER A 64 -0.67 16.96 1.24
CA SER A 64 -0.34 18.09 2.13
C SER A 64 -1.57 18.85 2.63
N TYR A 65 -2.67 18.82 1.87
CA TYR A 65 -3.96 19.37 2.29
C TYR A 65 -4.60 18.43 3.32
N LEU A 66 -4.75 17.15 2.99
CA LEU A 66 -5.35 16.15 3.89
C LEU A 66 -4.64 16.10 5.26
N ARG A 67 -3.31 16.16 5.29
CA ARG A 67 -2.54 16.15 6.54
C ARG A 67 -2.84 17.34 7.47
N LYS A 68 -3.34 18.46 6.94
CA LYS A 68 -3.71 19.66 7.72
C LYS A 68 -5.19 19.66 8.10
N CYS A 69 -6.01 18.85 7.43
CA CYS A 69 -7.43 18.75 7.72
C CYS A 69 -7.66 17.99 9.04
N PRO A 70 -8.73 18.33 9.78
CA PRO A 70 -9.31 17.45 10.79
C PRO A 70 -9.73 16.08 10.20
N GLU A 71 -9.81 15.05 11.04
CA GLU A 71 -10.02 13.66 10.61
C GLU A 71 -11.33 13.44 9.87
N ASP A 72 -12.42 14.08 10.30
CA ASP A 72 -13.73 14.04 9.65
C ASP A 72 -13.68 14.62 8.22
N MET A 73 -12.94 15.72 8.02
CA MET A 73 -12.72 16.29 6.70
C MET A 73 -11.83 15.42 5.82
N GLN A 74 -10.83 14.73 6.40
CA GLN A 74 -10.02 13.77 5.66
C GLN A 74 -10.90 12.62 5.15
N ALA A 75 -11.68 12.01 6.04
CA ALA A 75 -12.61 10.94 5.73
C ALA A 75 -13.62 11.36 4.66
N TYR A 76 -14.25 12.54 4.82
CA TYR A 76 -15.22 13.05 3.87
C TYR A 76 -14.63 13.17 2.45
N ASN A 77 -13.44 13.77 2.32
CA ASN A 77 -12.79 13.93 1.01
C ASN A 77 -12.43 12.58 0.39
N LEU A 78 -11.73 11.72 1.14
CA LEU A 78 -11.28 10.42 0.65
C LEU A 78 -12.48 9.54 0.22
N ASN A 79 -13.50 9.45 1.06
CA ASN A 79 -14.71 8.66 0.79
C ASN A 79 -15.57 9.23 -0.35
N HIS A 80 -15.54 10.55 -0.59
CA HIS A 80 -16.24 11.14 -1.73
C HIS A 80 -15.56 10.79 -3.05
N TRP A 81 -14.22 10.79 -3.09
CA TRP A 81 -13.47 10.57 -4.31
C TRP A 81 -13.26 9.08 -4.63
N ILE A 82 -13.13 8.20 -3.64
CA ILE A 82 -13.02 6.75 -3.89
C ILE A 82 -14.25 6.19 -4.60
N LYS A 83 -15.44 6.74 -4.34
CA LYS A 83 -16.69 6.39 -5.05
C LYS A 83 -16.69 6.76 -6.54
N LYS A 84 -15.75 7.60 -6.96
CA LYS A 84 -15.57 8.03 -8.37
C LYS A 84 -14.35 7.37 -9.01
N GLU A 85 -13.72 6.43 -8.33
CA GLU A 85 -12.66 5.61 -8.88
C GLU A 85 -13.16 4.88 -10.13
N ARG A 86 -12.33 4.85 -11.18
CA ARG A 86 -12.67 4.28 -12.48
C ARG A 86 -12.41 2.78 -12.54
N ASN A 87 -11.50 2.28 -11.71
CA ASN A 87 -11.27 0.84 -11.60
C ASN A 87 -12.32 0.22 -10.69
N GLU A 88 -12.70 -1.03 -10.96
CA GLU A 88 -13.58 -1.81 -10.07
C GLU A 88 -12.85 -2.28 -8.81
N GLU A 89 -11.53 -2.48 -8.93
CA GLU A 89 -10.65 -2.95 -7.85
C GLU A 89 -9.33 -2.16 -7.84
N LEU A 90 -8.69 -2.13 -6.68
CA LEU A 90 -7.36 -1.58 -6.46
C LEU A 90 -6.46 -2.66 -5.87
N PHE A 91 -5.17 -2.60 -6.21
CA PHE A 91 -4.19 -3.58 -5.76
C PHE A 91 -3.53 -3.09 -4.48
N PHE A 92 -3.88 -3.71 -3.35
CA PHE A 92 -3.35 -3.38 -2.04
C PHE A 92 -2.20 -4.30 -1.70
N ARG A 93 -1.13 -3.72 -1.15
CA ARG A 93 0.01 -4.46 -0.61
C ARG A 93 0.05 -4.28 0.89
N PHE A 94 0.20 -5.37 1.61
CA PHE A 94 0.16 -5.42 3.06
C PHE A 94 1.49 -5.85 3.65
N ASP A 95 1.68 -5.47 4.91
CA ASP A 95 2.67 -5.97 5.84
C ASP A 95 1.92 -6.30 7.13
N ASP A 96 1.55 -7.57 7.28
CA ASP A 96 0.54 -8.00 8.24
C ASP A 96 -0.75 -7.14 8.09
N GLN A 97 -1.23 -6.47 9.13
CA GLN A 97 -2.45 -5.67 9.03
C GLN A 97 -2.26 -4.30 8.37
N GLU A 98 -1.01 -3.84 8.18
CA GLU A 98 -0.73 -2.50 7.66
C GLU A 98 -0.67 -2.48 6.13
N VAL A 99 -1.40 -1.55 5.52
CA VAL A 99 -1.29 -1.29 4.08
C VAL A 99 0.00 -0.51 3.82
N ARG A 100 0.93 -1.12 3.09
CA ARG A 100 2.23 -0.53 2.77
C ARG A 100 2.26 0.20 1.44
N ALA A 101 1.38 -0.18 0.50
CA ALA A 101 1.23 0.48 -0.79
C ALA A 101 -0.13 0.16 -1.45
N VAL A 102 -0.58 1.04 -2.35
CA VAL A 102 -1.82 0.89 -3.14
C VAL A 102 -1.57 1.25 -4.60
N PHE A 103 -1.96 0.36 -5.51
CA PHE A 103 -1.75 0.50 -6.95
C PHE A 103 -3.03 0.24 -7.75
N THR A 104 -2.93 0.48 -9.06
CA THR A 104 -3.93 0.01 -10.02
C THR A 104 -3.70 -1.44 -10.41
N PRO A 105 -4.72 -2.17 -10.90
CA PRO A 105 -4.57 -3.58 -11.28
C PRO A 105 -3.52 -3.89 -12.34
N ARG A 106 -3.15 -2.89 -13.17
CA ARG A 106 -2.12 -3.03 -14.22
C ARG A 106 -0.69 -3.00 -13.69
N TYR A 107 -0.49 -2.72 -12.41
CA TYR A 107 0.85 -2.68 -11.81
C TYR A 107 1.38 -4.10 -11.63
N VAL A 108 2.62 -4.33 -12.06
CA VAL A 108 3.33 -5.58 -11.80
C VAL A 108 4.21 -5.35 -10.57
N PRO A 109 3.96 -6.04 -9.43
CA PRO A 109 4.79 -5.88 -8.25
C PRO A 109 6.21 -6.38 -8.51
N VAL A 110 7.18 -5.49 -8.34
CA VAL A 110 8.61 -5.84 -8.33
C VAL A 110 9.14 -5.45 -6.96
N ASP A 111 9.27 -6.43 -6.07
CA ASP A 111 9.83 -6.25 -4.74
C ASP A 111 11.20 -6.92 -4.61
N ASN A 112 11.79 -6.78 -3.43
CA ASN A 112 13.12 -7.32 -3.15
C ASN A 112 13.16 -8.84 -3.31
N ILE A 113 12.07 -9.58 -3.07
CA ILE A 113 12.03 -11.03 -3.28
C ILE A 113 12.14 -11.33 -4.77
N ALA A 114 11.32 -10.68 -5.60
CA ALA A 114 11.38 -10.86 -7.06
C ALA A 114 12.76 -10.50 -7.65
N VAL A 115 13.42 -9.46 -7.11
CA VAL A 115 14.79 -9.10 -7.50
C VAL A 115 15.79 -10.18 -7.08
N MET A 116 15.71 -10.69 -5.85
CA MET A 116 16.60 -11.75 -5.35
C MET A 116 16.43 -13.05 -6.15
N GLU A 117 15.20 -13.46 -6.44
CA GLU A 117 14.92 -14.64 -7.27
C GLU A 117 15.49 -14.49 -8.69
N ARG A 118 15.42 -13.28 -9.25
CA ARG A 118 15.98 -13.01 -10.57
C ARG A 118 17.51 -13.05 -10.56
N LEU A 119 18.14 -12.57 -9.49
CA LEU A 119 19.59 -12.65 -9.31
C LEU A 119 20.04 -14.10 -9.15
N ASP A 120 19.37 -14.88 -8.31
CA ASP A 120 19.66 -16.30 -8.11
C ASP A 120 19.53 -17.11 -9.42
N ALA A 121 18.58 -16.73 -10.29
CA ALA A 121 18.41 -17.36 -11.61
C ALA A 121 19.54 -17.03 -12.61
N LEU A 122 20.37 -16.01 -12.35
CA LEU A 122 21.45 -15.58 -13.24
C LEU A 122 22.82 -16.21 -12.90
N GLY A 123 22.98 -16.84 -11.73
CA GLY A 123 24.21 -17.50 -11.28
C GLY A 123 25.16 -16.59 -10.49
#